data_AF-A0A388PNV4-F1
#
_entry.id   AF-A0A388PNV4-F1
#
_cell.length_a   1.000
_cell.length_b   1.000
_cell.length_c   1.000
_cell.angle_alpha   90.00
_cell.angle_beta   90.00
_cell.angle_gamma   90.00
#
_symmetry.space_group_name_H-M   'P 1'
#
loop_
_entity.id
_entity.type
_entity.pdbx_description
1 polymer ?
#
loop_
_entity_poly.entity_id
_entity_poly.type
_entity_poly.pdbx_seq_one_letter_code
_entity_poly.pdbx_strand_id
1 'polypeptide(L)'
;MRAKATTEKDSGGFSRSAQVVERYAAPAWWKTDLLPEPLRHDSGHEGSHCFITHEFVDSLVKGRKPLVDVYAAVAYTAPGMIAHQSALQGGATLKVPSFD
;
A
#
# COMPACT_ATOMS: atom_id res chain seq x y z
N MET A 1 6.86 22.26 12.27
CA MET A 1 7.91 23.21 11.85
C MET A 1 9.10 22.34 11.47
N ARG A 2 9.46 22.22 10.18
CA ARG A 2 10.52 21.30 9.75
C ARG A 2 11.84 21.69 10.41
N ALA A 3 12.58 20.72 10.94
CA ALA A 3 13.92 20.98 11.44
C ALA A 3 14.82 21.49 10.31
N LYS A 4 15.72 22.43 10.63
CA LYS A 4 16.62 23.06 9.66
C LYS A 4 17.61 22.01 9.15
N ALA A 5 17.82 21.96 7.83
CA ALA A 5 18.79 21.04 7.24
C ALA A 5 20.21 21.38 7.72
N THR A 6 20.88 20.40 8.32
CA THR A 6 22.28 20.49 8.76
C THR A 6 23.18 19.74 7.80
N THR A 7 24.40 20.22 7.56
CA THR A 7 25.39 19.50 6.75
C THR A 7 26.22 18.57 7.64
N GLU A 8 26.44 17.33 7.21
CA GLU A 8 27.29 16.33 7.87
C GLU A 8 28.28 15.70 6.90
N LYS A 9 29.32 15.02 7.40
CA LYS A 9 30.22 14.21 6.56
C LYS A 9 29.84 12.73 6.66
N ASP A 10 29.81 12.04 5.53
CA ASP A 10 29.67 10.58 5.52
C ASP A 10 30.98 9.86 5.87
N SER A 11 30.94 8.53 5.91
CA SER A 11 32.11 7.69 6.20
C SER A 11 33.25 7.81 5.18
N GLY A 12 32.98 8.35 3.98
CA GLY A 12 33.97 8.67 2.96
C GLY A 12 34.50 10.10 3.03
N GLY A 13 34.02 10.91 3.98
CA GLY A 13 34.42 12.31 4.18
C GLY A 13 33.70 13.30 3.24
N PHE A 14 32.74 12.84 2.44
CA PHE A 14 31.95 13.70 1.56
C PHE A 14 30.89 14.44 2.36
N SER A 15 30.69 15.73 2.05
CA SER A 15 29.67 16.54 2.71
C SER A 15 28.29 16.22 2.13
N ARG A 16 27.33 15.87 2.99
CA ARG A 16 25.94 15.59 2.63
C ARG A 16 24.99 16.34 3.56
N SER A 17 23.72 16.43 3.17
CA SER A 17 22.68 16.88 4.09
C SER A 17 22.39 15.77 5.11
N ALA A 18 22.38 16.12 6.39
CA ALA A 18 21.96 15.23 7.46
C ALA A 18 20.49 14.85 7.26
N GLN A 19 20.16 13.58 7.54
CA GLN A 19 18.77 13.13 7.50
C GLN A 19 17.98 13.84 8.60
N VAL A 20 16.93 14.54 8.20
CA VAL A 20 15.93 15.05 9.13
C VAL A 20 14.90 13.95 9.35
N VAL A 21 14.88 13.39 10.56
CA VAL A 21 13.84 12.46 10.99
C VAL A 21 12.79 13.25 11.77
N GLU A 22 11.55 13.21 11.30
CA GLU A 22 10.42 13.81 11.98
C GLU A 22 9.38 12.73 12.29
N ARG A 23 8.81 12.76 13.49
CA ARG A 23 7.75 11.84 13.87
C ARG A 23 6.46 12.27 13.18
N TYR A 24 5.97 11.45 12.25
CA TYR A 24 4.67 11.67 11.62
C TYR A 24 3.56 11.06 12.47
N ALA A 25 2.64 11.89 12.96
CA ALA A 25 1.42 11.43 13.59
C ALA A 25 0.39 11.13 12.49
N ALA A 26 0.32 9.87 12.06
CA ALA A 26 -0.66 9.45 11.05
C ALA A 26 -2.09 9.70 11.54
N PRO A 27 -2.95 10.38 10.75
CA PRO A 27 -4.35 10.53 11.09
C PRO A 27 -5.02 9.17 11.21
N ALA A 28 -5.90 9.02 12.20
CA ALA A 28 -6.81 7.87 12.25
C ALA A 28 -7.90 8.06 11.19
N TRP A 29 -7.59 7.74 9.93
CA TRP A 29 -8.45 8.02 8.78
C TRP A 29 -9.86 7.48 8.93
N TRP A 30 -10.02 6.31 9.57
CA TRP A 30 -11.33 5.71 9.84
C TRP A 30 -12.22 6.53 10.79
N LYS A 31 -11.66 7.52 11.52
CA LYS A 31 -12.44 8.46 12.35
C LYS A 31 -12.98 9.67 11.57
N THR A 32 -12.57 9.84 10.32
CA THR A 32 -12.94 10.99 9.48
C THR A 32 -14.27 10.77 8.77
N ASP A 33 -14.72 11.76 8.02
CA ASP A 33 -15.91 11.71 7.19
C ASP A 33 -15.74 10.93 5.87
N LEU A 34 -14.54 10.40 5.60
CA LEU A 34 -14.25 9.54 4.45
C LEU A 34 -15.03 8.21 4.45
N LEU A 35 -15.60 7.83 5.59
CA LEU A 35 -16.45 6.64 5.72
C LEU A 35 -17.86 7.03 6.19
N PRO A 36 -18.89 6.26 5.82
CA PRO A 36 -20.20 6.38 6.45
C PRO A 36 -20.09 6.03 7.94
N GLU A 37 -20.93 6.67 8.76
CA GLU A 37 -20.88 6.56 10.23
C GLU A 37 -20.78 5.12 10.77
N PRO A 38 -21.53 4.12 10.26
CA PRO A 38 -21.44 2.75 10.77
C PRO A 38 -20.06 2.08 10.57
N LEU A 39 -19.23 2.58 9.64
CA LEU A 39 -17.90 2.04 9.34
C LEU A 39 -16.75 2.78 10.06
N ARG A 40 -17.05 3.81 10.87
CA ARG A 40 -16.04 4.64 11.56
C ARG A 40 -15.56 4.02 12.88
N HIS A 41 -15.00 2.82 12.80
CA HIS A 41 -14.45 2.14 13.96
C HIS A 41 -13.07 1.53 13.64
N ASP A 42 -12.33 1.20 14.69
CA ASP A 42 -11.08 0.45 14.54
C ASP A 42 -11.41 -0.97 14.06
N SER A 43 -10.91 -1.33 12.88
CA SER A 43 -11.09 -2.64 12.28
C SER A 43 -9.82 -3.51 12.33
N GLY A 44 -8.78 -3.06 13.03
CA GLY A 44 -7.42 -3.60 12.91
C GLY A 44 -6.77 -3.23 11.58
N HIS A 45 -5.50 -3.62 11.39
CA HIS A 45 -4.70 -3.33 10.20
C HIS A 45 -4.78 -1.86 9.77
N GLU A 46 -4.54 -0.97 10.74
CA GLU A 46 -4.57 0.50 10.58
C GLU A 46 -5.93 1.06 10.12
N GLY A 47 -7.01 0.29 10.27
CA GLY A 47 -8.38 0.67 9.89
C GLY A 47 -8.71 0.45 8.41
N SER A 48 -7.84 -0.24 7.66
CA SER A 48 -7.99 -0.44 6.21
C SER A 48 -9.25 -1.23 5.82
N HIS A 49 -9.69 -2.18 6.64
CA HIS A 49 -10.81 -3.07 6.29
C HIS A 49 -12.11 -2.30 6.05
N CYS A 50 -12.39 -1.25 6.83
CA CYS A 50 -13.59 -0.43 6.65
C CYS A 50 -13.59 0.28 5.28
N PHE A 51 -12.44 0.77 4.82
CA PHE A 51 -12.30 1.42 3.52
C PHE A 51 -12.44 0.43 2.36
N ILE A 52 -11.79 -0.72 2.45
CA ILE A 52 -11.86 -1.76 1.40
C ILE A 52 -13.29 -2.27 1.28
N THR A 53 -13.95 -2.53 2.41
CA THR A 53 -15.36 -2.97 2.43
C THR A 53 -16.28 -1.89 1.87
N HIS A 54 -16.09 -0.63 2.27
CA HIS A 54 -16.88 0.49 1.77
C HIS A 54 -16.75 0.64 0.25
N GLU A 55 -15.51 0.60 -0.29
CA GLU A 55 -15.24 0.74 -1.73
C GLU A 55 -15.97 -0.35 -2.52
N PHE A 56 -15.85 -1.60 -2.09
CA PHE A 56 -16.48 -2.73 -2.77
C PHE A 56 -18.01 -2.61 -2.77
N VAL A 57 -18.63 -2.37 -1.61
CA VAL A 57 -20.10 -2.24 -1.50
C VAL A 57 -20.62 -1.01 -2.26
N ASP A 58 -19.94 0.12 -2.15
CA ASP A 58 -20.28 1.35 -2.87
C ASP A 58 -20.20 1.16 -4.39
N SER A 59 -19.24 0.37 -4.88
CA SER A 59 -19.12 0.05 -6.30
C SER A 59 -20.36 -0.67 -6.84
N LEU A 60 -20.90 -1.62 -6.06
CA LEU A 60 -22.10 -2.37 -6.39
C LEU A 60 -23.33 -1.47 -6.40
N VAL A 61 -23.51 -0.64 -5.36
CA VAL A 61 -24.64 0.29 -5.24
C VAL A 61 -24.66 1.29 -6.40
N LYS A 62 -23.50 1.77 -6.83
CA LYS A 62 -23.36 2.75 -7.93
C LYS A 62 -23.26 2.13 -9.32
N GLY A 63 -23.27 0.80 -9.44
CA GLY A 63 -23.13 0.12 -10.74
C GLY A 63 -21.81 0.42 -11.45
N ARG A 64 -20.72 0.64 -10.69
CA ARG A 64 -19.38 0.91 -11.23
C ARG A 64 -18.47 -0.31 -11.04
N LYS A 65 -17.40 -0.37 -11.83
CA LYS A 65 -16.32 -1.34 -11.59
C LYS A 65 -15.68 -1.04 -10.22
N PRO A 66 -15.42 -2.05 -9.36
CA PRO A 66 -14.66 -1.86 -8.13
C PRO A 66 -13.23 -1.45 -8.46
N LEU A 67 -12.55 -0.79 -7.51
CA LEU A 67 -11.16 -0.38 -7.65
C LEU A 67 -10.24 -1.60 -7.84
N VAL A 68 -10.51 -2.67 -7.08
CA VAL A 68 -9.89 -3.99 -7.29
C VAL A 68 -10.87 -4.86 -8.06
N ASP A 69 -10.77 -4.81 -9.38
CA ASP A 69 -11.50 -5.69 -10.28
C ASP A 69 -10.74 -7.00 -10.57
N VAL A 70 -11.28 -7.84 -11.45
CA VAL A 70 -10.67 -9.13 -11.81
C VAL A 70 -9.27 -8.99 -12.43
N TYR A 71 -9.03 -7.97 -13.26
CA TYR A 71 -7.74 -7.74 -13.87
C TYR A 71 -6.71 -7.27 -12.85
N ALA A 72 -7.11 -6.35 -11.96
CA ALA A 72 -6.28 -5.92 -10.83
C ALA A 72 -5.95 -7.09 -9.88
N ALA A 73 -6.95 -7.90 -9.53
CA ALA A 73 -6.78 -9.08 -8.66
C ALA A 73 -5.81 -10.10 -9.25
N VAL A 74 -5.91 -10.37 -10.56
CA VAL A 74 -4.98 -11.26 -11.27
C VAL A 74 -3.58 -10.67 -11.32
N ALA A 75 -3.44 -9.36 -11.62
CA ALA A 75 -2.14 -8.69 -11.63
C ALA A 75 -1.42 -8.74 -10.27
N TYR A 76 -2.16 -8.71 -9.16
CA TYR A 76 -1.58 -8.84 -7.81
C TYR A 76 -1.23 -10.29 -7.46
N THR A 77 -1.99 -11.26 -7.95
CA THR A 77 -1.89 -12.66 -7.51
C THR A 77 -0.96 -13.50 -8.39
N ALA A 78 -1.02 -13.33 -9.72
CA ALA A 78 -0.24 -14.13 -10.66
C ALA A 78 1.28 -14.09 -10.42
N PRO A 79 1.90 -12.94 -10.11
CA PRO A 79 3.33 -12.91 -9.78
C PRO A 79 3.69 -13.78 -8.57
N GLY A 80 2.83 -13.82 -7.54
CA GLY A 80 3.04 -14.65 -6.36
C GLY A 80 3.00 -16.14 -6.66
N MET A 81 2.09 -16.57 -7.54
CA MET A 81 2.02 -17.95 -8.01
C MET A 81 3.27 -18.35 -8.82
N ILE A 82 3.74 -17.48 -9.70
CA ILE A 82 4.96 -17.71 -10.50
C ILE A 82 6.20 -17.68 -9.61
N ALA A 83 6.26 -16.81 -8.61
CA ALA A 83 7.34 -16.78 -7.63
C ALA A 83 7.40 -18.08 -6.82
N HIS A 84 6.26 -18.64 -6.43
CA HIS A 84 6.20 -19.96 -5.78
C HIS A 84 6.73 -21.06 -6.69
N GLN A 85 6.33 -21.08 -7.97
CA GLN A 85 6.85 -22.04 -8.95
C GLN A 85 8.36 -21.87 -9.19
N SER A 86 8.85 -20.63 -9.25
CA SER A 86 10.27 -20.32 -9.36
C SER A 86 11.05 -20.88 -8.17
N ALA A 87 10.55 -20.70 -6.94
CA ALA A 87 11.18 -21.24 -5.74
C ALA A 87 11.29 -22.77 -5.77
N LEU A 88 10.26 -23.46 -6.25
CA LEU A 88 10.28 -24.92 -6.45
C LEU A 88 11.28 -25.36 -7.54
N GLN A 89 11.67 -24.46 -8.44
CA GLN A 89 12.66 -24.68 -9.51
C GLN A 89 14.04 -24.09 -9.17
N GLY A 90 14.36 -23.96 -7.88
CA GLY A 90 15.66 -23.44 -7.45
C GLY A 90 15.88 -21.96 -7.76
N GLY A 91 14.80 -21.18 -7.86
CA GLY A 91 14.87 -19.74 -8.16
C GLY A 91 15.01 -19.42 -9.65
N ALA A 92 14.59 -20.32 -10.55
CA ALA A 92 14.61 -20.06 -11.99
C ALA A 92 13.81 -18.79 -12.35
N THR A 93 14.32 -17.99 -13.28
CA THR A 93 13.58 -16.84 -13.81
C THR A 93 12.44 -17.33 -14.69
N LEU A 94 11.20 -17.08 -14.26
CA LEU A 94 9.99 -17.49 -14.96
C LEU A 94 9.21 -16.27 -15.44
N LYS A 95 8.53 -16.41 -16.58
CA LYS A 95 7.69 -15.35 -17.14
C LYS A 95 6.38 -15.26 -16.37
N VAL A 96 6.03 -14.07 -15.90
CA VAL A 96 4.69 -13.79 -15.37
C VAL A 96 3.72 -13.62 -16.56
N PRO A 97 2.59 -14.34 -16.59
CA PRO A 97 1.59 -14.20 -17.65
C PRO A 97 0.91 -12.82 -17.60
N SER A 98 0.63 -12.28 -18.79
CA SER A 98 -0.18 -11.07 -19.01
C SER A 98 -1.62 -11.47 -19.30
N PHE A 99 -2.59 -10.65 -18.86
CA PHE A 99 -4.03 -10.93 -19.00
C PHE A 99 -4.81 -9.71 -19.54
N ASP A 100 -4.09 -8.81 -20.19
CA ASP A 100 -4.50 -7.54 -20.76
C ASP A 100 -4.40 -7.54 -22.29
#